data_AF-A0A8H4V3C0-F1
#
_entry.id   AF-A0A8H4V3C0-F1
#
_cell.length_a   1.000
_cell.length_b   1.000
_cell.length_c   1.000
_cell.angle_alpha   90.00
_cell.angle_beta   90.00
_cell.angle_gamma   90.00
#
_symmetry.space_group_name_H-M   'P 1'
#
loop_
_entity.id
_entity.type
_entity.pdbx_description
1 polymer ?
#
loop_
_entity_poly.entity_id
_entity_poly.type
_entity_poly.pdbx_seq_one_letter_code
_entity_poly.pdbx_strand_id
1 'polypeptide(L)'
;MNFLKLQRKYPEFPQSELFGLQDAFRKLDIDDKGYLDESTAIKATQQSEHQPYDVVRAALKEVELDSSRRVEFEDYVDLISKVRGAGAAPAKFPNPVQAASPAAGPVSG
;
A
#
# COMPACT_ATOMS: atom_id res chain seq x y z
N MET A 1 7.72 -14.04 -12.20
CA MET A 1 7.81 -13.41 -10.87
C MET A 1 9.21 -13.57 -10.29
N ASN A 2 9.90 -12.48 -9.88
CA ASN A 2 11.24 -12.56 -9.31
C ASN A 2 11.24 -12.15 -7.83
N PHE A 3 11.12 -13.14 -6.93
CA PHE A 3 10.91 -12.96 -5.50
C PHE A 3 11.98 -12.08 -4.82
N LEU A 4 13.24 -12.16 -5.28
CA LEU A 4 14.33 -11.32 -4.77
C LEU A 4 14.14 -9.83 -5.09
N LYS A 5 13.50 -9.50 -6.23
CA LYS A 5 13.15 -8.10 -6.54
C LYS A 5 12.00 -7.63 -5.66
N LEU A 6 11.00 -8.49 -5.44
CA LEU A 6 9.85 -8.18 -4.60
C LEU A 6 10.25 -7.91 -3.15
N GLN A 7 11.08 -8.77 -2.57
CA GLN A 7 11.58 -8.60 -1.20
C GLN A 7 12.41 -7.31 -1.03
N ARG A 8 13.12 -6.87 -2.08
CA ARG A 8 13.84 -5.59 -2.05
C ARG A 8 12.91 -4.39 -2.14
N LYS A 9 11.77 -4.52 -2.84
CA LYS A 9 10.75 -3.47 -2.97
C LYS A 9 9.91 -3.34 -1.69
N TYR A 10 9.63 -4.48 -1.04
CA TYR A 10 8.84 -4.55 0.19
C TYR A 10 9.62 -5.24 1.33
N PRO A 11 10.66 -4.58 1.86
CA PRO A 11 11.49 -5.13 2.93
C PRO A 11 10.72 -5.36 4.25
N GLU A 12 9.56 -4.73 4.42
CA GLU A 12 8.66 -4.93 5.56
C GLU A 12 8.01 -6.32 5.59
N PHE A 13 7.95 -7.02 4.44
CA PHE A 13 7.42 -8.39 4.41
C PHE A 13 8.56 -9.41 4.50
N PRO A 14 8.60 -10.23 5.57
CA PRO A 14 9.51 -11.36 5.63
C PRO A 14 9.18 -12.38 4.54
N GLN A 15 10.18 -13.15 4.10
CA GLN A 15 10.03 -14.15 3.05
C GLN A 15 8.89 -15.14 3.32
N SER A 16 8.71 -15.59 4.56
CA SER A 16 7.61 -16.49 4.94
C SER A 16 6.23 -15.86 4.71
N GLU A 17 6.09 -14.55 4.95
CA GLU A 17 4.84 -13.84 4.73
C GLU A 17 4.56 -13.66 3.25
N LEU A 18 5.57 -13.28 2.46
CA LEU A 18 5.45 -13.22 1.01
C LEU A 18 5.00 -14.56 0.39
N PHE A 19 5.48 -15.70 0.91
CA PHE A 19 4.98 -17.01 0.51
C PHE A 19 3.53 -17.24 0.91
N GLY A 20 3.13 -16.81 2.11
CA GLY A 20 1.73 -16.85 2.55
C GLY A 20 0.81 -16.00 1.65
N LEU A 21 1.26 -14.81 1.26
CA LEU A 21 0.54 -13.96 0.31
C LEU A 21 0.44 -14.61 -1.07
N GLN A 22 1.50 -15.27 -1.54
CA GLN A 22 1.49 -16.00 -2.80
C GLN A 22 0.49 -17.17 -2.76
N ASP A 23 0.45 -17.94 -1.67
CA ASP A 23 -0.51 -19.03 -1.50
C ASP A 23 -1.96 -18.51 -1.45
N ALA A 24 -2.20 -17.42 -0.72
CA ALA A 24 -3.51 -16.76 -0.67
C ALA A 24 -3.94 -16.27 -2.07
N PHE A 25 -3.04 -15.64 -2.82
CA PHE A 25 -3.31 -15.17 -4.18
C PHE A 25 -3.70 -16.32 -5.11
N ARG A 26 -2.97 -17.44 -5.08
CA ARG A 26 -3.28 -18.62 -5.92
C ARG A 26 -4.61 -19.28 -5.59
N LYS A 27 -5.06 -19.19 -4.32
CA LYS A 27 -6.39 -19.68 -3.93
C LYS A 27 -7.52 -18.81 -4.47
N LEU A 28 -7.26 -17.53 -4.72
CA LEU A 28 -8.22 -16.58 -5.29
C LEU A 28 -8.26 -16.66 -6.82
N ASP A 29 -7.12 -16.95 -7.46
CA ASP A 29 -7.00 -17.14 -8.90
C ASP A 29 -7.43 -18.55 -9.32
N ILE A 30 -8.73 -18.82 -9.21
CA ILE A 30 -9.31 -20.17 -9.39
C ILE A 30 -9.02 -20.76 -10.78
N ASP A 31 -8.94 -19.93 -11.83
CA ASP A 31 -8.67 -20.39 -13.19
C ASP A 31 -7.18 -20.28 -13.59
N ASP A 32 -6.27 -20.01 -12.63
CA ASP A 32 -4.81 -19.86 -12.84
C ASP A 32 -4.48 -18.85 -13.97
N LYS A 33 -5.19 -17.71 -13.97
CA LYS A 33 -5.04 -16.64 -14.98
C LYS A 33 -3.75 -15.84 -14.79
N GLY A 34 -3.17 -15.89 -13.60
CA GLY A 34 -2.06 -15.08 -13.14
C GLY A 34 -2.47 -13.71 -12.57
N TYR A 35 -3.77 -13.42 -12.46
CA TYR A 35 -4.28 -12.14 -12.00
C TYR A 35 -5.66 -12.23 -11.34
N LEU A 36 -6.00 -11.24 -10.54
CA LEU A 36 -7.32 -11.04 -9.96
C LEU A 36 -8.00 -9.81 -10.58
N ASP A 37 -9.34 -9.80 -10.59
CA ASP A 37 -10.08 -8.56 -10.81
C ASP A 37 -10.05 -7.66 -9.56
N GLU A 38 -10.28 -6.37 -9.74
CA GLU A 38 -10.27 -5.38 -8.64
C GLU A 38 -11.22 -5.78 -7.50
N SER A 39 -12.39 -6.35 -7.80
CA SER A 39 -13.38 -6.69 -6.76
C SER A 39 -12.91 -7.85 -5.90
N THR A 40 -12.29 -8.85 -6.50
CA THR A 40 -11.72 -10.00 -5.80
C THR A 40 -10.53 -9.57 -4.94
N ALA A 41 -9.62 -8.76 -5.49
CA ALA A 41 -8.48 -8.22 -4.74
C ALA A 41 -8.93 -7.39 -3.52
N ILE A 42 -9.90 -6.47 -3.71
CA ILE A 42 -10.42 -5.64 -2.61
C ILE A 42 -11.02 -6.52 -1.52
N LYS A 43 -11.90 -7.47 -1.87
CA LYS A 43 -12.55 -8.35 -0.87
C LYS A 43 -11.53 -9.17 -0.09
N ALA A 44 -10.54 -9.74 -0.78
CA ALA A 44 -9.49 -10.51 -0.15
C ALA A 44 -8.69 -9.67 0.85
N THR A 45 -8.27 -8.47 0.45
CA THR A 45 -7.51 -7.58 1.33
C THR A 45 -8.34 -7.06 2.51
N GLN A 46 -9.64 -6.78 2.32
CA GLN A 46 -10.52 -6.43 3.45
C GLN A 46 -10.56 -7.55 4.49
N GLN A 47 -10.61 -8.81 4.05
CA GLN A 47 -10.67 -9.98 4.92
C GLN A 47 -9.34 -10.24 5.63
N SER A 48 -8.22 -10.14 4.91
CA SER A 48 -6.90 -10.42 5.48
C SER A 48 -6.39 -9.33 6.41
N GLU A 49 -6.62 -8.06 6.05
CA GLU A 49 -6.11 -6.90 6.78
C GLU A 49 -7.14 -6.33 7.78
N HIS A 50 -8.36 -6.86 7.79
CA HIS A 50 -9.47 -6.38 8.64
C HIS A 50 -9.77 -4.88 8.45
N GLN A 51 -9.68 -4.38 7.21
CA GLN A 51 -9.89 -2.97 6.86
C GLN A 51 -11.21 -2.73 6.13
N PRO A 52 -11.82 -1.54 6.27
CA PRO A 52 -13.07 -1.22 5.58
C PRO A 52 -12.84 -1.02 4.08
N TYR A 53 -13.92 -1.19 3.31
CA TYR A 53 -13.91 -1.16 1.84
C TYR A 53 -13.28 0.14 1.30
N ASP A 54 -13.64 1.29 1.87
CA ASP A 54 -13.16 2.58 1.40
C ASP A 54 -11.64 2.76 1.58
N VAL A 55 -11.07 2.22 2.67
CA VAL A 55 -9.63 2.25 2.92
C VAL A 55 -8.89 1.39 1.89
N VAL A 56 -9.38 0.16 1.67
CA VAL A 56 -8.77 -0.76 0.69
C VAL A 56 -8.90 -0.22 -0.73
N ARG A 57 -10.06 0.36 -1.08
CA ARG A 57 -10.31 0.96 -2.39
C ARG A 57 -9.45 2.21 -2.62
N ALA A 58 -9.21 3.01 -1.58
CA ALA A 58 -8.31 4.15 -1.67
C ALA A 58 -6.87 3.66 -1.92
N ALA A 59 -6.40 2.65 -1.18
CA ALA A 59 -5.07 2.08 -1.37
C ALA A 59 -4.90 1.47 -2.77
N LEU A 60 -5.91 0.77 -3.31
CA LEU A 60 -5.84 0.20 -4.66
C LEU A 60 -5.66 1.25 -5.75
N LYS A 61 -6.21 2.46 -5.57
CA LYS A 61 -5.99 3.56 -6.53
C LYS A 61 -4.56 4.07 -6.55
N GLU A 62 -3.81 3.86 -5.47
CA GLU A 62 -2.40 4.22 -5.40
C GLU A 62 -1.48 3.12 -5.90
N VAL A 63 -2.01 1.92 -6.19
CA VAL A 63 -1.28 0.82 -6.83
C VAL A 63 -1.22 1.09 -8.33
N GLU A 64 -0.03 0.90 -8.91
CA GLU A 64 0.20 1.12 -10.34
C GLU A 64 -0.28 -0.09 -11.15
N LEU A 65 -1.58 -0.13 -11.46
CA LEU A 65 -2.15 -1.16 -12.33
C LEU A 65 -1.89 -0.85 -13.81
N ASP A 66 -1.77 -1.90 -14.61
CA ASP A 66 -1.72 -1.80 -16.07
C ASP A 66 -3.05 -1.30 -16.66
N SER A 67 -3.07 -1.01 -17.96
CA SER A 67 -4.30 -0.57 -18.65
C SER A 67 -5.43 -1.63 -18.64
N SER A 68 -5.11 -2.88 -18.32
CA SER A 68 -6.08 -3.96 -18.20
C SER A 68 -6.83 -3.94 -16.87
N ARG A 69 -6.34 -3.15 -15.88
CA ARG A 69 -6.83 -3.13 -14.50
C ARG A 69 -6.89 -4.50 -13.85
N ARG A 70 -5.93 -5.34 -14.20
CA ARG A 70 -5.75 -6.65 -13.58
C ARG A 70 -4.78 -6.50 -12.43
N VAL A 71 -5.09 -7.16 -11.31
CA VAL A 71 -4.23 -7.15 -10.13
C VAL A 71 -3.35 -8.38 -10.19
N GLU A 72 -2.08 -8.20 -10.59
CA GLU A 72 -1.09 -9.26 -10.54
C GLU A 72 -0.60 -9.47 -9.10
N PHE A 73 0.21 -10.51 -8.87
CA PHE A 73 0.70 -10.80 -7.52
C PHE A 73 1.55 -9.67 -6.95
N GLU A 74 2.35 -8.97 -7.78
CA GLU A 74 3.12 -7.79 -7.33
C GLU A 74 2.20 -6.67 -6.83
N ASP A 75 1.13 -6.40 -7.57
CA ASP A 75 0.14 -5.37 -7.25
C ASP A 75 -0.67 -5.71 -5.99
N TYR A 76 -0.97 -7.00 -5.80
CA TYR A 76 -1.64 -7.48 -4.60
C TYR A 76 -0.79 -7.28 -3.34
N VAL A 77 0.52 -7.52 -3.43
CA VAL A 77 1.46 -7.24 -2.33
C VAL A 77 1.59 -5.72 -2.09
N ASP A 78 1.63 -4.92 -3.16
CA ASP A 78 1.64 -3.45 -3.07
C ASP A 78 0.39 -2.91 -2.37
N LEU A 79 -0.78 -3.45 -2.72
CA LEU A 79 -2.05 -3.11 -2.08
C LEU A 79 -2.00 -3.37 -0.58
N ILE A 80 -1.53 -4.54 -0.15
CA ILE A 80 -1.43 -4.88 1.28
C ILE A 80 -0.45 -3.95 2.00
N SER A 81 0.70 -3.65 1.38
CA SER A 81 1.68 -2.70 1.94
C SER A 81 1.04 -1.33 2.17
N LYS A 82 0.33 -0.80 1.17
CA LYS A 82 -0.37 0.50 1.25
C LYS A 82 -1.48 0.50 2.29
N VAL A 83 -2.27 -0.57 2.36
CA VAL A 83 -3.35 -0.72 3.37
C VAL A 83 -2.77 -0.72 4.79
N ARG A 84 -1.67 -1.45 5.02
CA ARG A 84 -0.97 -1.44 6.32
C ARG A 84 -0.35 -0.08 6.63
N GLY A 85 0.24 0.58 5.64
CA GLY A 85 0.78 1.94 5.77
C GLY A 85 -0.31 2.97 6.13
N ALA A 86 -1.48 2.87 5.51
CA ALA A 86 -2.64 3.71 5.80
C ALA A 86 -3.23 3.44 7.20
N GLY A 87 -3.24 2.18 7.65
CA GLY A 87 -3.71 1.78 8.98
C GLY A 87 -2.72 2.02 10.12
N ALA A 88 -1.41 2.08 9.83
CA ALA A 88 -0.34 2.24 10.82
C ALA A 88 0.08 3.70 11.09
N ALA A 89 -0.52 4.68 10.41
CA ALA A 89 -0.20 6.09 10.64
C ALA A 89 -1.08 6.69 11.76
N PRO A 90 -0.52 7.11 12.92
CA PRO A 90 -0.97 8.37 13.49
C PRO A 90 -0.61 9.46 12.47
N ALA A 91 -1.57 10.30 12.11
CA ALA A 91 -1.44 11.39 11.15
C ALA A 91 -0.10 12.15 11.28
N LYS A 92 0.89 11.81 10.44
CA LYS A 92 2.09 12.63 10.23
C LYS A 92 1.85 13.49 9.00
N PHE A 93 1.04 14.51 9.18
CA PHE A 93 1.25 15.76 8.48
C PHE A 93 2.25 16.55 9.33
N PRO A 94 3.55 16.62 9.00
CA PRO A 94 4.33 17.75 9.46
C PRO A 94 3.80 18.96 8.70
N ASN A 95 2.90 19.69 9.35
CA ASN A 95 2.58 21.07 9.00
C ASN A 95 3.85 21.90 9.26
N PRO A 96 4.57 22.46 8.27
CA PRO A 96 5.50 23.52 8.56
C PRO A 96 4.69 24.81 8.56
N VAL A 97 4.04 25.11 9.69
CA VAL A 97 3.91 26.51 10.07
C VAL A 97 5.32 27.07 10.06
N GLN A 98 5.59 27.98 9.11
CA GLN A 98 6.80 28.76 9.04
C GLN A 98 6.96 29.52 10.37
N ALA A 99 7.67 28.90 11.32
CA ALA A 99 8.27 29.58 12.43
C ALA A 99 9.52 30.31 11.89
N ALA A 100 9.30 31.44 11.22
CA ALA A 100 10.33 32.42 10.98
C ALA A 100 10.21 33.50 12.05
N SER A 101 11.08 33.45 13.03
CA SER A 101 11.46 34.54 13.92
C SER A 101 12.92 34.29 14.31
N PRO A 102 13.73 35.29 14.72
CA PRO A 102 13.55 36.76 14.69
C PRO A 102 14.79 37.50 14.10
N ALA A 103 14.68 38.78 13.73
CA ALA A 103 15.74 39.80 13.90
C ALA A 103 15.45 41.07 13.08
N ALA A 104 15.29 42.22 13.75
CA ALA A 104 16.14 43.41 13.59
C ALA A 104 15.50 44.65 14.25
N GLY A 105 16.10 45.09 15.36
CA GLY A 105 16.44 46.49 15.67
C GLY A 105 15.35 47.54 15.89
N PRO A 106 15.45 48.38 16.94
CA PRO A 106 14.50 49.45 17.20
C PRO A 106 14.78 50.67 16.30
N VAL A 107 13.70 51.33 15.85
CA VAL A 107 13.77 52.71 15.36
C VAL A 107 13.12 53.62 16.41
N SER A 108 13.89 54.58 16.91
CA SER A 108 13.38 55.69 17.72
C SER A 108 14.33 56.87 17.59
N GLY A 109 13.77 58.03 17.23
CA GLY A 109 14.32 59.37 17.48
C GLY A 109 15.16 59.95 16.37
#